data_AF-A0A098C1B7-F1
#
_entry.id   AF-A0A098C1B7-F1
#
_cell.length_a   1.000
_cell.length_b   1.000
_cell.length_c   1.000
_cell.angle_alpha   90.00
_cell.angle_beta   90.00
_cell.angle_gamma   90.00
#
_symmetry.space_group_name_H-M   'P 1'
#
loop_
_entity.id
_entity.type
_entity.pdbx_description
1 polymer ?
#
loop_
_entity_poly.entity_id
_entity_poly.type
_entity_poly.pdbx_seq_one_letter_code
_entity_poly.pdbx_strand_id
1 'polypeptide(L)'
;MNNFKFIIIIVASWILLNSCISRQEQDRDYPMFWTWLDYRTGMNFDSICAIMCETGLDGVLLNAPTPEDYREAITIAEKYGIEVYAWLWTMNLEHDRDLILEQHPEWFSVNRKGESLAVTKAYVDYYKFLCPALPEVREYIKKKIIEYCEIDGLNGIAIDYHRFVDVVLPTTLWPRYGIQQDREYPEWDYGYHPEMISIFNERYGYDPRELEDPSIDENWLQFRCDQITEVANEIADLVHSYGKVMAASPFPTPAMSRQMVRQDWGKWNLDIVFPMVYHNFYTGDVSFIEDCMIENRNQKNPNTTLFCGMTATNSSLMFECMDAAFNNGAEGVSIFTINNLRSPEVRSRFKVYTDSIRALGNNSKKFSSSIIKSEANSNPFEKDGIMDAIDFRMKALLSLENTFKSNEINIADWNEVRRIAHDAMQVNNTYDYLNNLIQQSERNEKYRSDLESVMYKLNEDITLINTNLREYQLIDEYGVTQKYSVYDDANERTFNVTFYFYGGILSGWNIELI
;
A
#
# COMPACT_ATOMS: atom_id res chain seq x y z
N MET A 1 77.60 -21.37 31.98
CA MET A 1 76.44 -20.55 32.39
C MET A 1 75.20 -21.41 32.24
N ASN A 2 74.59 -21.71 33.39
CA ASN A 2 73.19 -22.06 33.70
C ASN A 2 72.24 -22.40 32.54
N ASN A 3 71.32 -23.36 32.63
CA ASN A 3 70.96 -24.40 33.60
C ASN A 3 69.71 -25.05 32.97
N PHE A 4 69.57 -26.39 33.08
CA PHE A 4 68.29 -27.11 33.33
C PHE A 4 67.13 -26.93 32.30
N LYS A 5 66.26 -27.88 31.97
CA LYS A 5 66.02 -29.29 32.29
C LYS A 5 64.82 -29.70 31.41
N PHE A 6 64.92 -30.85 30.75
CA PHE A 6 63.93 -31.94 30.75
C PHE A 6 62.61 -31.85 29.95
N ILE A 7 62.42 -32.93 29.17
CA ILE A 7 61.19 -33.74 28.95
C ILE A 7 60.14 -33.14 27.98
N ILE A 8 59.96 -33.67 26.76
CA ILE A 8 59.37 -34.97 26.32
C ILE A 8 57.85 -34.84 26.00
N ILE A 9 57.54 -35.15 24.74
CA ILE A 9 56.34 -35.84 24.21
C ILE A 9 55.06 -35.04 23.81
N ILE A 10 54.83 -35.09 22.49
CA ILE A 10 53.62 -35.51 21.73
C ILE A 10 52.38 -34.58 21.68
N VAL A 11 52.19 -34.08 20.44
CA VAL A 11 50.96 -34.01 19.61
C VAL A 11 49.72 -33.34 20.20
N ALA A 12 49.39 -32.19 19.62
CA ALA A 12 48.00 -31.85 19.30
C ALA A 12 47.97 -31.10 17.97
N SER A 13 47.53 -31.82 16.94
CA SER A 13 47.08 -31.33 15.65
C SER A 13 45.96 -30.31 15.87
N TRP A 14 46.17 -29.04 15.53
CA TRP A 14 45.05 -28.12 15.32
C TRP A 14 45.19 -27.47 13.94
N ILE A 15 44.28 -27.94 13.10
CA ILE A 15 44.00 -27.54 11.74
C ILE A 15 43.73 -26.04 11.73
N LEU A 16 44.50 -25.30 10.92
CA LEU A 16 44.16 -23.96 10.48
C LEU A 16 42.96 -24.05 9.53
N LEU A 17 41.76 -24.16 10.11
CA LEU A 17 40.51 -23.89 9.39
C LEU A 17 40.32 -22.37 9.41
N ASN A 18 40.69 -21.75 8.29
CA ASN A 18 40.09 -20.48 7.88
C ASN A 18 38.58 -20.70 7.84
N SER A 19 37.89 -20.24 8.88
CA SER A 19 36.44 -20.07 8.87
C SER A 19 36.11 -18.85 8.01
N CYS A 20 36.28 -18.97 6.70
CA CYS A 20 35.34 -18.35 5.77
C CYS A 20 34.03 -19.12 5.96
N ILE A 21 33.25 -18.73 6.96
CA ILE A 21 31.83 -19.01 6.97
C ILE A 21 31.28 -18.13 5.84
N SER A 22 31.25 -18.67 4.62
CA SER A 22 30.18 -18.30 3.71
C SER A 22 28.90 -18.49 4.50
N ARG A 23 28.16 -17.40 4.78
CA ARG A 23 26.75 -17.53 5.14
C ARG A 23 26.17 -18.39 4.02
N GLN A 24 25.87 -19.66 4.30
CA GLN A 24 24.97 -20.41 3.46
C GLN A 24 23.67 -19.62 3.53
N GLU A 25 23.27 -19.01 2.41
CA GLU A 25 21.87 -18.67 2.19
C GLU A 25 21.10 -19.95 2.49
N GLN A 26 20.44 -19.96 3.64
CA GLN A 26 19.47 -20.98 3.95
C GLN A 26 18.34 -20.70 2.97
N ASP A 27 18.17 -21.58 1.98
CA ASP A 27 17.09 -21.56 1.00
C ASP A 27 15.78 -21.69 1.80
N ARG A 28 15.26 -20.56 2.30
CA ARG A 28 14.01 -20.50 3.06
C ARG A 28 12.90 -20.43 2.03
N ASP A 29 12.22 -21.55 1.86
CA ASP A 29 11.01 -21.62 1.04
C ASP A 29 9.86 -20.98 1.82
N TYR A 30 9.60 -19.69 1.58
CA TYR A 30 8.47 -18.99 2.18
C TYR A 30 7.16 -19.42 1.49
N PRO A 31 6.02 -19.49 2.22
CA PRO A 31 4.72 -19.65 1.59
C PRO A 31 4.49 -18.65 0.45
N MET A 32 3.90 -19.08 -0.68
CA MET A 32 3.72 -18.19 -1.85
C MET A 32 2.44 -17.35 -1.78
N PHE A 33 1.45 -17.76 -0.99
CA PHE A 33 0.09 -17.20 -1.01
C PHE A 33 -0.38 -16.80 0.38
N TRP A 34 -0.64 -15.51 0.57
CA TRP A 34 -0.95 -14.92 1.87
C TRP A 34 -2.28 -14.16 1.87
N THR A 35 -2.80 -13.89 3.07
CA THR A 35 -3.84 -12.90 3.28
C THR A 35 -3.49 -12.03 4.49
N TRP A 36 -3.79 -10.74 4.41
CA TRP A 36 -3.95 -9.91 5.60
C TRP A 36 -5.30 -10.19 6.24
N LEU A 37 -5.36 -10.22 7.57
CA LEU A 37 -6.60 -10.46 8.30
C LEU A 37 -6.56 -9.80 9.69
N ASP A 38 -7.60 -9.02 10.00
CA ASP A 38 -7.85 -8.58 11.37
C ASP A 38 -8.47 -9.74 12.17
N TYR A 39 -7.84 -10.09 13.29
CA TYR A 39 -8.35 -11.04 14.26
C TYR A 39 -9.16 -10.32 15.34
N ARG A 40 -10.26 -10.94 15.75
CA ARG A 40 -11.07 -10.46 16.89
C ARG A 40 -11.41 -11.63 17.76
N THR A 41 -11.34 -11.45 19.07
CA THR A 41 -11.79 -12.46 20.03
C THR A 41 -13.22 -12.89 19.71
N GLY A 42 -13.47 -14.19 19.62
CA GLY A 42 -14.76 -14.78 19.23
C GLY A 42 -15.00 -14.90 17.72
N MET A 43 -14.06 -14.47 16.88
CA MET A 43 -14.05 -14.82 15.45
C MET A 43 -13.95 -16.34 15.28
N ASN A 44 -14.67 -16.90 14.32
CA ASN A 44 -14.50 -18.30 13.93
C ASN A 44 -13.27 -18.45 13.01
N PHE A 45 -12.09 -18.30 13.60
CA PHE A 45 -10.82 -18.34 12.86
C PHE A 45 -10.53 -19.74 12.28
N ASP A 46 -11.01 -20.80 12.92
CA ASP A 46 -10.90 -22.18 12.42
C ASP A 46 -11.59 -22.35 11.05
N SER A 47 -12.80 -21.80 10.90
CA SER A 47 -13.50 -21.79 9.60
C SER A 47 -12.82 -20.91 8.54
N ILE A 48 -12.16 -19.82 8.95
CA ILE A 48 -11.39 -18.99 8.02
C ILE A 48 -10.14 -19.75 7.54
N CYS A 49 -9.43 -20.45 8.44
CA CYS A 49 -8.31 -21.31 8.08
C CYS A 49 -8.74 -22.43 7.11
N ALA A 50 -9.92 -23.02 7.31
CA ALA A 50 -10.47 -23.99 6.36
C ALA A 50 -10.68 -23.39 4.96
N ILE A 51 -11.17 -22.15 4.87
CA ILE A 51 -11.31 -21.41 3.59
C ILE A 51 -9.94 -21.07 2.99
N MET A 52 -8.96 -20.74 3.82
CA MET A 52 -7.57 -20.54 3.36
C MET A 52 -7.03 -21.81 2.71
N CYS A 53 -7.17 -22.98 3.34
CA CYS A 53 -6.79 -24.26 2.72
C CYS A 53 -7.58 -24.56 1.44
N GLU A 54 -8.90 -24.29 1.43
CA GLU A 54 -9.76 -24.46 0.25
C GLU A 54 -9.24 -23.66 -0.95
N THR A 55 -8.72 -22.46 -0.69
CA THR A 55 -8.18 -21.55 -1.72
C THR A 55 -6.69 -21.77 -1.98
N GLY A 56 -5.99 -22.50 -1.12
CA GLY A 56 -4.54 -22.66 -1.19
C GLY A 56 -3.82 -21.37 -0.80
N LEU A 57 -4.34 -20.64 0.19
CA LEU A 57 -3.54 -19.70 0.98
C LEU A 57 -2.80 -20.48 2.05
N ASP A 58 -1.53 -20.15 2.24
CA ASP A 58 -0.59 -20.89 3.09
C ASP A 58 -0.10 -20.04 4.29
N GLY A 59 -0.31 -18.72 4.23
CA GLY A 59 0.12 -17.80 5.29
C GLY A 59 -0.89 -16.71 5.57
N VAL A 60 -0.84 -16.18 6.80
CA VAL A 60 -1.65 -15.03 7.24
C VAL A 60 -0.78 -13.97 7.91
N LEU A 61 -0.95 -12.73 7.46
CA LEU A 61 -0.50 -11.53 8.15
C LEU A 61 -1.64 -11.13 9.09
N LEU A 62 -1.58 -11.62 10.33
CA LEU A 62 -2.68 -11.55 11.28
C LEU A 62 -2.49 -10.35 12.20
N ASN A 63 -3.46 -9.45 12.28
CA ASN A 63 -3.48 -8.36 13.27
C ASN A 63 -4.41 -8.74 14.41
N ALA A 64 -3.85 -9.11 15.56
CA ALA A 64 -4.62 -9.49 16.75
C ALA A 64 -4.40 -8.50 17.91
N PRO A 65 -5.41 -8.28 18.78
CA PRO A 65 -5.33 -7.26 19.83
C PRO A 65 -4.21 -7.49 20.85
N THR A 66 -3.94 -8.75 21.21
CA THR A 66 -2.97 -9.08 22.26
C THR A 66 -2.08 -10.27 21.89
N PRO A 67 -0.90 -10.42 22.53
CA PRO A 67 -0.08 -11.63 22.40
C PRO A 67 -0.81 -12.93 22.73
N GLU A 68 -1.83 -12.91 23.60
CA GLU A 68 -2.60 -14.12 23.93
C GLU A 68 -3.54 -14.54 22.79
N ASP A 69 -4.14 -13.56 22.10
CA ASP A 69 -4.95 -13.83 20.90
C ASP A 69 -4.10 -14.50 19.80
N TYR A 70 -2.82 -14.13 19.67
CA TYR A 70 -1.89 -14.82 18.77
C TYR A 70 -1.64 -16.27 19.17
N ARG A 71 -1.46 -16.59 20.47
CA ARG A 71 -1.26 -17.98 20.92
C ARG A 71 -2.46 -18.86 20.57
N GLU A 72 -3.67 -18.34 20.76
CA GLU A 72 -4.90 -19.02 20.35
C GLU A 72 -4.95 -19.21 18.83
N ALA A 73 -4.72 -18.14 18.06
CA ALA A 73 -4.76 -18.18 16.61
C ALA A 73 -3.73 -19.14 16.00
N ILE A 74 -2.49 -19.14 16.51
CA ILE A 74 -1.42 -20.05 16.07
C ILE A 74 -1.84 -21.51 16.30
N THR A 75 -2.38 -21.83 17.48
CA THR A 75 -2.87 -23.19 17.79
C THR A 75 -3.94 -23.66 16.80
N ILE A 76 -4.77 -22.75 16.30
CA ILE A 76 -5.78 -23.04 15.28
C ILE A 76 -5.13 -23.20 13.91
N ALA A 77 -4.28 -22.24 13.50
CA ALA A 77 -3.61 -22.21 12.20
C ALA A 77 -2.72 -23.44 11.96
N GLU A 78 -2.04 -23.93 12.99
CA GLU A 78 -1.19 -25.12 12.93
C GLU A 78 -1.94 -26.38 12.47
N LYS A 79 -3.23 -26.52 12.81
CA LYS A 79 -4.06 -27.66 12.36
C LYS A 79 -4.21 -27.71 10.84
N TYR A 80 -4.06 -26.54 10.20
CA TYR A 80 -4.23 -26.31 8.78
C TYR A 80 -2.89 -26.11 8.05
N GLY A 81 -1.77 -26.09 8.78
CA GLY A 81 -0.45 -25.80 8.22
C GLY A 81 -0.29 -24.36 7.74
N ILE A 82 -1.05 -23.42 8.32
CA ILE A 82 -1.00 -22.00 7.95
C ILE A 82 0.09 -21.30 8.78
N GLU A 83 1.02 -20.62 8.11
CA GLU A 83 2.00 -19.76 8.79
C GLU A 83 1.34 -18.48 9.30
N VAL A 84 1.74 -18.02 10.49
CA VAL A 84 1.21 -16.82 11.12
C VAL A 84 2.33 -15.82 11.36
N TYR A 85 2.18 -14.64 10.74
CA TYR A 85 3.03 -13.49 11.04
C TYR A 85 2.21 -12.46 11.81
N ALA A 86 2.78 -11.89 12.87
CA ALA A 86 2.13 -10.80 13.57
C ALA A 86 2.19 -9.53 12.73
N TRP A 87 1.04 -9.12 12.20
CA TRP A 87 0.86 -7.86 11.49
C TRP A 87 0.68 -6.73 12.50
N LEU A 88 1.73 -5.91 12.67
CA LEU A 88 1.82 -4.94 13.75
C LEU A 88 1.96 -3.52 13.21
N TRP A 89 1.10 -2.62 13.69
CA TRP A 89 1.26 -1.20 13.43
C TRP A 89 2.31 -0.60 14.36
N THR A 90 3.27 0.13 13.78
CA THR A 90 4.45 0.61 14.51
C THR A 90 4.42 2.12 14.75
N MET A 91 4.55 2.95 13.70
CA MET A 91 4.59 4.40 13.87
C MET A 91 3.20 4.99 14.14
N ASN A 92 2.12 4.40 13.60
CA ASN A 92 0.74 4.72 13.98
C ASN A 92 0.19 3.66 14.92
N LEU A 93 0.18 3.90 16.22
CA LEU A 93 -0.27 2.89 17.18
C LEU A 93 -1.74 2.51 16.97
N GLU A 94 -2.05 1.23 17.19
CA GLU A 94 -3.42 0.72 17.14
C GLU A 94 -4.00 0.50 18.54
N HIS A 95 -3.64 -0.61 19.20
CA HIS A 95 -4.34 -1.11 20.39
C HIS A 95 -4.14 -0.29 21.67
N ASP A 96 -3.04 0.44 21.79
CA ASP A 96 -2.69 1.26 22.97
C ASP A 96 -2.40 2.72 22.65
N ARG A 97 -2.80 3.16 21.45
CA ARG A 97 -2.69 4.55 21.01
C ARG A 97 -3.21 5.52 22.05
N ASP A 98 -4.40 5.28 22.58
CA ASP A 98 -5.07 6.23 23.48
C ASP A 98 -4.32 6.35 24.82
N LEU A 99 -3.73 5.25 25.29
CA LEU A 99 -2.89 5.24 26.49
C LEU A 99 -1.60 6.05 26.28
N ILE A 100 -0.91 5.81 25.16
CA ILE A 100 0.32 6.55 24.82
C ILE A 100 0.03 8.02 24.54
N LEU A 101 -1.13 8.31 23.93
CA LEU A 101 -1.58 9.67 23.69
C LEU A 101 -1.80 10.44 25.00
N GLU A 102 -2.37 9.79 26.02
CA GLU A 102 -2.57 10.39 27.34
C GLU A 102 -1.26 10.56 28.11
N GLN A 103 -0.39 9.56 28.08
CA GLN A 103 0.84 9.54 28.90
C GLN A 103 2.01 10.30 28.27
N HIS A 104 2.09 10.30 26.94
CA HIS A 104 3.22 10.79 26.17
C HIS A 104 2.77 11.63 24.95
N PRO A 105 1.96 12.69 25.13
CA PRO A 105 1.54 13.55 24.02
C PRO A 105 2.72 14.19 23.28
N GLU A 106 3.87 14.34 23.94
CA GLU A 106 5.12 14.85 23.36
C GLU A 106 5.77 13.89 22.35
N TRP A 107 5.34 12.63 22.26
CA TRP A 107 5.91 11.68 21.30
C TRP A 107 5.36 11.83 19.88
N PHE A 108 4.26 12.55 19.71
CA PHE A 108 3.51 12.54 18.45
C PHE A 108 4.08 13.52 17.42
N SER A 109 4.00 13.10 16.16
CA SER A 109 4.51 13.87 15.02
C SER A 109 3.87 15.25 14.91
N VAL A 110 4.68 16.20 14.45
CA VAL A 110 4.29 17.60 14.22
C VAL A 110 4.33 17.90 12.73
N ASN A 111 3.29 18.58 12.23
CA ASN A 111 3.21 19.01 10.82
C ASN A 111 3.99 20.31 10.58
N ARG A 112 4.12 20.72 9.31
CA ARG A 112 4.81 21.95 8.91
C ARG A 112 4.21 23.22 9.51
N LYS A 113 2.92 23.21 9.90
CA LYS A 113 2.28 24.33 10.63
C LYS A 113 2.71 24.42 12.10
N GLY A 114 3.46 23.45 12.61
CA GLY A 114 3.83 23.34 14.01
C GLY A 114 2.74 22.69 14.88
N GLU A 115 1.77 22.02 14.26
CA GLU A 115 0.65 21.39 14.96
C GLU A 115 0.95 19.91 15.26
N SER A 116 0.78 19.50 16.52
CA SER A 116 1.01 18.12 16.95
C SER A 116 -0.22 17.24 16.74
N LEU A 117 0.00 16.03 16.23
CA LEU A 117 -1.03 14.98 16.17
C LEU A 117 -1.59 14.64 17.53
N ALA A 118 -0.95 14.99 18.66
CA ALA A 118 -1.54 14.75 19.96
C ALA A 118 -2.91 15.45 20.14
N VAL A 119 -3.09 16.62 19.48
CA VAL A 119 -4.30 17.45 19.63
C VAL A 119 -5.00 17.78 18.31
N THR A 120 -4.40 17.43 17.17
CA THR A 120 -4.99 17.66 15.85
C THR A 120 -5.37 16.37 15.14
N LYS A 121 -6.02 16.51 13.99
CA LYS A 121 -6.48 15.43 13.13
C LYS A 121 -5.91 15.66 11.73
N ALA A 122 -5.19 14.68 11.19
CA ALA A 122 -4.75 14.71 9.79
C ALA A 122 -5.94 14.50 8.84
N TYR A 123 -6.53 13.29 8.87
CA TYR A 123 -7.71 12.91 8.09
C TYR A 123 -8.77 12.22 8.94
N VAL A 124 -8.31 11.39 9.87
CA VAL A 124 -9.09 10.49 10.71
C VAL A 124 -8.53 10.54 12.13
N ASP A 125 -9.39 10.31 13.13
CA ASP A 125 -9.01 10.52 14.54
C ASP A 125 -7.95 9.51 15.02
N TYR A 126 -7.90 8.35 14.37
CA TYR A 126 -7.00 7.26 14.71
C TYR A 126 -5.59 7.43 14.12
N TYR A 127 -5.35 8.43 13.25
CA TYR A 127 -4.02 8.76 12.73
C TYR A 127 -3.26 9.58 13.76
N LYS A 128 -2.49 8.89 14.59
CA LYS A 128 -1.65 9.46 15.65
C LYS A 128 -0.26 8.86 15.53
N PHE A 129 0.49 9.35 14.54
CA PHE A 129 1.83 8.87 14.25
C PHE A 129 2.84 9.42 15.26
N LEU A 130 3.72 8.56 15.74
CA LEU A 130 4.84 8.90 16.62
C LEU A 130 5.98 9.57 15.85
N CYS A 131 6.88 10.23 16.57
CA CYS A 131 8.11 10.81 16.04
C CYS A 131 9.25 9.78 16.06
N PRO A 132 9.82 9.38 14.91
CA PRO A 132 10.87 8.36 14.86
C PRO A 132 12.22 8.82 15.42
N ALA A 133 12.45 10.12 15.60
CA ALA A 133 13.71 10.64 16.14
C ALA A 133 13.83 10.49 17.67
N LEU A 134 12.73 10.25 18.39
CA LEU A 134 12.76 10.16 19.85
C LEU A 134 13.26 8.78 20.30
N PRO A 135 14.36 8.70 21.08
CA PRO A 135 14.86 7.42 21.59
C PRO A 135 13.80 6.64 22.39
N GLU A 136 12.96 7.33 23.17
CA GLU A 136 11.90 6.72 23.97
C GLU A 136 10.84 6.03 23.10
N VAL A 137 10.51 6.62 21.96
CA VAL A 137 9.60 6.02 20.97
C VAL A 137 10.22 4.74 20.39
N ARG A 138 11.51 4.78 20.01
CA ARG A 138 12.22 3.62 19.47
C ARG A 138 12.29 2.47 20.49
N GLU A 139 12.62 2.77 21.74
CA GLU A 139 12.65 1.78 22.83
C GLU A 139 11.27 1.17 23.10
N TYR A 140 10.23 1.99 23.10
CA TYR A 140 8.86 1.53 23.28
C TYR A 140 8.42 0.57 22.15
N ILE A 141 8.71 0.91 20.89
CA ILE A 141 8.42 0.03 19.75
C ILE A 141 9.21 -1.29 19.88
N LYS A 142 10.50 -1.24 20.18
CA LYS A 142 11.33 -2.45 20.37
C LYS A 142 10.79 -3.35 21.47
N LYS A 143 10.37 -2.79 22.61
CA LYS A 143 9.77 -3.55 23.70
C LYS A 143 8.53 -4.32 23.25
N LYS A 144 7.65 -3.68 22.48
CA LYS A 144 6.49 -4.38 21.90
C LYS A 144 6.90 -5.52 20.98
N ILE A 145 7.83 -5.26 20.07
CA ILE A 145 8.31 -6.27 19.12
C ILE A 145 8.87 -7.49 19.87
N ILE A 146 9.60 -7.29 20.97
CA ILE A 146 10.07 -8.37 21.85
C ILE A 146 8.90 -9.24 22.34
N GLU A 147 7.82 -8.63 22.85
CA GLU A 147 6.66 -9.35 23.38
C GLU A 147 6.02 -10.29 22.35
N TYR A 148 6.04 -9.92 21.05
CA TYR A 148 5.57 -10.79 19.97
C TYR A 148 6.62 -11.81 19.51
N CYS A 149 7.90 -11.44 19.49
CA CYS A 149 8.98 -12.37 19.13
C CYS A 149 9.10 -13.54 20.11
N GLU A 150 8.73 -13.33 21.38
CA GLU A 150 8.71 -14.35 22.44
C GLU A 150 7.49 -15.31 22.35
N ILE A 151 6.59 -15.13 21.38
CA ILE A 151 5.47 -16.04 21.16
C ILE A 151 5.97 -17.31 20.46
N ASP A 152 5.82 -18.44 21.15
CA ASP A 152 6.07 -19.77 20.60
C ASP A 152 5.13 -20.05 19.41
N GLY A 153 5.68 -20.65 18.35
CA GLY A 153 4.93 -20.97 17.12
C GLY A 153 4.72 -19.80 16.15
N LEU A 154 4.92 -18.55 16.55
CA LEU A 154 4.82 -17.40 15.63
C LEU A 154 5.98 -17.44 14.61
N ASN A 155 5.69 -17.36 13.31
CA ASN A 155 6.73 -17.52 12.27
C ASN A 155 7.52 -16.22 12.02
N GLY A 156 6.86 -15.07 12.14
CA GLY A 156 7.46 -13.78 11.79
C GLY A 156 6.68 -12.57 12.28
N ILE A 157 7.24 -11.40 12.03
CA ILE A 157 6.64 -10.09 12.27
C ILE A 157 6.50 -9.38 10.93
N ALA A 158 5.33 -8.81 10.65
CA ALA A 158 5.08 -7.96 9.50
C ALA A 158 4.73 -6.54 9.96
N ILE A 159 5.64 -5.59 9.81
CA ILE A 159 5.38 -4.20 10.22
C ILE A 159 4.51 -3.47 9.19
N ASP A 160 3.59 -2.66 9.68
CA ASP A 160 2.75 -1.78 8.88
C ASP A 160 2.60 -0.42 9.58
N TYR A 161 2.06 0.56 8.86
CA TYR A 161 2.02 1.96 9.24
C TYR A 161 3.38 2.47 9.72
N HIS A 162 4.46 1.88 9.21
CA HIS A 162 5.83 2.24 9.53
C HIS A 162 6.28 3.41 8.64
N ARG A 163 5.68 4.58 8.88
CA ARG A 163 5.75 5.75 7.99
C ARG A 163 5.38 7.02 8.72
N PHE A 164 5.51 8.17 8.06
CA PHE A 164 4.79 9.38 8.45
C PHE A 164 3.35 9.33 7.91
N VAL A 165 2.51 10.24 8.38
CA VAL A 165 1.21 10.52 7.76
C VAL A 165 1.39 10.70 6.26
N ASP A 166 0.39 10.28 5.48
CA ASP A 166 0.31 10.49 4.05
C ASP A 166 0.53 11.97 3.71
N VAL A 167 1.74 12.31 3.24
CA VAL A 167 2.04 13.65 2.72
C VAL A 167 1.25 13.90 1.45
N VAL A 168 0.93 12.83 0.73
CA VAL A 168 -0.13 12.76 -0.27
C VAL A 168 -0.91 11.46 -0.12
N LEU A 169 -2.23 11.54 0.01
CA LEU A 169 -3.11 10.38 -0.08
C LEU A 169 -3.32 9.92 -1.54
N PRO A 170 -3.56 8.62 -1.77
CA PRO A 170 -4.08 8.11 -3.03
C PRO A 170 -5.33 8.87 -3.48
N THR A 171 -5.44 9.18 -4.77
CA THR A 171 -6.43 10.13 -5.32
C THR A 171 -7.87 9.70 -5.09
N THR A 172 -8.17 8.40 -5.08
CA THR A 172 -9.54 7.93 -4.86
C THR A 172 -10.01 8.11 -3.41
N LEU A 173 -9.10 8.40 -2.48
CA LEU A 173 -9.43 8.69 -1.09
C LEU A 173 -9.76 10.17 -0.84
N TRP A 174 -9.42 11.06 -1.76
CA TRP A 174 -9.65 12.50 -1.58
C TRP A 174 -11.12 12.86 -1.37
N PRO A 175 -12.09 12.35 -2.17
CA PRO A 175 -13.50 12.66 -1.96
C PRO A 175 -14.04 12.13 -0.62
N ARG A 176 -13.52 10.98 -0.16
CA ARG A 176 -13.89 10.39 1.13
C ARG A 176 -13.59 11.34 2.30
N TYR A 177 -12.51 12.13 2.19
CA TYR A 177 -12.11 13.09 3.21
C TYR A 177 -12.49 14.54 2.87
N GLY A 178 -13.07 14.79 1.69
CA GLY A 178 -13.44 16.13 1.25
C GLY A 178 -12.24 17.05 1.04
N ILE A 179 -11.13 16.51 0.53
CA ILE A 179 -9.87 17.24 0.33
C ILE A 179 -9.44 17.21 -1.15
N GLN A 180 -8.42 18.00 -1.48
CA GLN A 180 -7.61 17.86 -2.70
C GLN A 180 -6.16 18.00 -2.29
N GLN A 181 -5.32 17.02 -2.63
CA GLN A 181 -3.94 16.93 -2.15
C GLN A 181 -2.97 16.70 -3.31
N ASP A 182 -3.02 17.57 -4.31
CA ASP A 182 -2.23 17.50 -5.55
C ASP A 182 -0.74 17.90 -5.40
N ARG A 183 -0.33 18.26 -4.18
CA ARG A 183 1.03 18.65 -3.79
C ARG A 183 1.21 18.48 -2.28
N GLU A 184 2.40 18.78 -1.77
CA GLU A 184 2.67 18.77 -0.33
C GLU A 184 2.10 20.01 0.38
N TYR A 185 0.96 19.84 1.04
CA TYR A 185 0.32 20.90 1.84
C TYR A 185 0.81 20.87 3.31
N PRO A 186 0.97 22.04 3.96
CA PRO A 186 1.57 22.11 5.30
C PRO A 186 0.82 21.32 6.40
N GLU A 187 -0.49 21.17 6.29
CA GLU A 187 -1.32 20.42 7.25
C GLU A 187 -1.05 18.91 7.29
N TRP A 188 -0.56 18.35 6.19
CA TRP A 188 -0.26 16.92 6.03
C TRP A 188 1.23 16.63 5.83
N ASP A 189 2.07 17.66 5.74
CA ASP A 189 3.53 17.52 5.69
C ASP A 189 4.10 17.36 7.11
N TYR A 190 4.29 16.11 7.55
CA TYR A 190 4.81 15.76 8.87
C TYR A 190 6.33 15.50 8.89
N GLY A 191 6.88 15.51 10.10
CA GLY A 191 8.32 15.36 10.37
C GLY A 191 8.96 16.59 11.00
N TYR A 192 8.16 17.60 11.37
CA TYR A 192 8.64 18.87 11.95
C TYR A 192 8.66 18.87 13.48
N HIS A 193 8.74 17.68 14.09
CA HIS A 193 8.90 17.57 15.54
C HIS A 193 10.20 18.31 15.96
N PRO A 194 10.24 19.05 17.08
CA PRO A 194 11.43 19.82 17.47
C PRO A 194 12.73 19.01 17.46
N GLU A 195 12.68 17.75 17.88
CA GLU A 195 13.84 16.84 17.83
C GLU A 195 14.32 16.57 16.39
N MET A 196 13.40 16.32 15.45
CA MET A 196 13.75 16.11 14.04
C MET A 196 14.44 17.35 13.45
N ILE A 197 13.93 18.55 13.78
CA ILE A 197 14.52 19.82 13.34
C ILE A 197 15.91 20.01 13.95
N SER A 198 16.08 19.70 15.24
CA SER A 198 17.37 19.80 15.93
C SER A 198 18.43 18.91 15.27
N ILE A 199 18.13 17.62 15.09
CA ILE A 199 19.05 16.65 14.47
C ILE A 199 19.38 17.06 13.02
N PHE A 200 18.38 17.50 12.27
CA PHE A 200 18.58 17.95 10.90
C PHE A 200 19.48 19.18 10.82
N ASN A 201 19.19 20.21 11.63
CA ASN A 201 19.97 21.44 11.65
C ASN A 201 21.41 21.19 12.13
N GLU A 202 21.62 20.27 13.09
CA GLU A 202 22.97 19.85 13.48
C GLU A 202 23.73 19.19 12.33
N ARG A 203 23.03 18.38 11.50
CA ARG A 203 23.64 17.65 10.38
C ARG A 203 23.89 18.52 9.14
N TYR A 204 22.96 19.40 8.79
CA TYR A 204 22.96 20.13 7.52
C TYR A 204 23.15 21.65 7.66
N GLY A 205 23.04 22.20 8.88
CA GLY A 205 23.36 23.59 9.18
C GLY A 205 22.26 24.61 8.85
N TYR A 206 21.03 24.18 8.63
CA TYR A 206 19.87 25.05 8.43
C TYR A 206 18.56 24.41 8.92
N ASP A 207 17.54 25.25 9.10
CA ASP A 207 16.20 24.85 9.48
C ASP A 207 15.28 24.73 8.24
N PRO A 208 14.68 23.56 7.96
CA PRO A 208 13.83 23.39 6.78
C PRO A 208 12.59 24.27 6.82
N ARG A 209 12.18 24.80 7.98
CA ARG A 209 11.04 25.72 8.13
C ARG A 209 11.32 27.12 7.60
N GLU A 210 12.59 27.47 7.42
CA GLU A 210 12.99 28.77 6.87
C GLU A 210 13.02 28.78 5.34
N LEU A 211 12.85 27.63 4.70
CA LEU A 211 12.75 27.51 3.24
C LEU A 211 11.40 28.03 2.75
N GLU A 212 11.41 28.68 1.58
CA GLU A 212 10.18 29.09 0.89
C GLU A 212 9.33 27.87 0.49
N ASP A 213 10.00 26.82 -0.01
CA ASP A 213 9.38 25.55 -0.32
C ASP A 213 10.24 24.38 0.19
N PRO A 214 9.90 23.81 1.37
CA PRO A 214 10.61 22.64 1.90
C PRO A 214 10.38 21.35 1.11
N SER A 215 9.39 21.30 0.20
CA SER A 215 9.05 20.07 -0.55
C SER A 215 10.08 19.74 -1.64
N ILE A 216 10.84 20.74 -2.10
CA ILE A 216 11.91 20.56 -3.08
C ILE A 216 13.28 20.30 -2.45
N ASP A 217 13.37 20.27 -1.12
CA ASP A 217 14.62 20.00 -0.41
C ASP A 217 14.88 18.48 -0.27
N GLU A 218 15.76 17.98 -1.13
CA GLU A 218 16.16 16.57 -1.14
C GLU A 218 16.87 16.13 0.15
N ASN A 219 17.60 17.02 0.84
CA ASN A 219 18.23 16.65 2.12
C ASN A 219 17.15 16.44 3.17
N TRP A 220 16.16 17.33 3.23
CA TRP A 220 15.04 17.22 4.16
C TRP A 220 14.17 15.99 3.88
N LEU A 221 13.88 15.72 2.60
CA LEU A 221 13.19 14.51 2.18
C LEU A 221 13.95 13.24 2.58
N GLN A 222 15.24 13.15 2.25
CA GLN A 222 16.06 11.99 2.57
C GLN A 222 16.22 11.79 4.07
N PHE A 223 16.44 12.86 4.84
CA PHE A 223 16.54 12.76 6.29
C PHE A 223 15.29 12.15 6.92
N ARG A 224 14.09 12.57 6.50
CA ARG A 224 12.84 11.98 7.00
C ARG A 224 12.70 10.50 6.63
N CYS A 225 13.10 10.12 5.43
CA CYS A 225 13.15 8.72 5.02
C CYS A 225 14.16 7.89 5.82
N ASP A 226 15.32 8.46 6.14
CA ASP A 226 16.35 7.81 6.94
C ASP A 226 15.85 7.55 8.35
N GLN A 227 15.13 8.50 8.97
CA GLN A 227 14.57 8.31 10.31
C GLN A 227 13.57 7.15 10.38
N ILE A 228 12.72 6.97 9.36
CA ILE A 228 11.84 5.79 9.27
C ILE A 228 12.67 4.52 9.02
N THR A 229 13.64 4.58 8.11
CA THR A 229 14.49 3.43 7.75
C THR A 229 15.34 2.92 8.93
N GLU A 230 15.87 3.81 9.76
CA GLU A 230 16.61 3.46 10.95
C GLU A 230 15.75 2.62 11.92
N VAL A 231 14.52 3.06 12.20
CA VAL A 231 13.62 2.31 13.09
C VAL A 231 13.22 0.96 12.47
N ALA A 232 12.96 0.90 11.16
CA ALA A 232 12.67 -0.36 10.48
C ALA A 232 13.82 -1.37 10.62
N ASN A 233 15.07 -0.89 10.47
CA ASN A 233 16.25 -1.74 10.57
C ASN A 233 16.60 -2.12 12.01
N GLU A 234 16.34 -1.26 13.00
CA GLU A 234 16.41 -1.63 14.42
C GLU A 234 15.41 -2.76 14.76
N ILE A 235 14.19 -2.70 14.21
CA ILE A 235 13.19 -3.76 14.36
C ILE A 235 13.67 -5.05 13.66
N ALA A 236 14.21 -4.94 12.44
CA ALA A 236 14.71 -6.09 11.70
C ALA A 236 15.82 -6.83 12.46
N ASP A 237 16.84 -6.12 12.94
CA ASP A 237 17.95 -6.70 13.71
C ASP A 237 17.42 -7.42 14.97
N LEU A 238 16.44 -6.82 15.64
CA LEU A 238 15.77 -7.41 16.80
C LEU A 238 15.02 -8.70 16.41
N VAL A 239 14.15 -8.66 15.41
CA VAL A 239 13.36 -9.82 14.95
C VAL A 239 14.28 -10.98 14.53
N HIS A 240 15.35 -10.67 13.80
CA HIS A 240 16.36 -11.65 13.40
C HIS A 240 17.11 -12.25 14.58
N SER A 241 17.35 -11.50 15.66
CA SER A 241 18.01 -12.01 16.87
C SER A 241 17.17 -13.09 17.59
N TYR A 242 15.85 -13.08 17.40
CA TYR A 242 14.93 -14.12 17.87
C TYR A 242 14.74 -15.26 16.86
N GLY A 243 15.45 -15.23 15.73
CA GLY A 243 15.34 -16.23 14.67
C GLY A 243 14.02 -16.20 13.89
N LYS A 244 13.26 -15.11 13.98
CA LYS A 244 11.97 -14.92 13.31
C LYS A 244 12.17 -14.23 11.95
N VAL A 245 11.15 -14.32 11.09
CA VAL A 245 11.13 -13.62 9.79
C VAL A 245 10.67 -12.18 9.98
N MET A 246 11.40 -11.24 9.38
CA MET A 246 11.03 -9.83 9.32
C MET A 246 10.39 -9.50 7.97
N ALA A 247 9.15 -9.02 8.02
CA ALA A 247 8.40 -8.58 6.86
C ALA A 247 7.83 -7.17 7.02
N ALA A 248 7.36 -6.57 5.92
CA ALA A 248 6.65 -5.29 5.97
C ALA A 248 5.55 -5.18 4.90
N SER A 249 4.56 -4.33 5.18
CA SER A 249 3.47 -3.96 4.24
C SER A 249 3.59 -2.47 3.85
N PRO A 250 4.56 -2.06 3.00
CA PRO A 250 4.75 -0.66 2.65
C PRO A 250 3.83 -0.21 1.50
N PHE A 251 3.93 1.07 1.13
CA PHE A 251 3.33 1.62 -0.09
C PHE A 251 3.92 0.98 -1.38
N PRO A 252 3.22 1.09 -2.53
CA PRO A 252 3.45 0.26 -3.72
C PRO A 252 4.89 0.11 -4.21
N THR A 253 5.67 1.19 -4.27
CA THR A 253 7.08 1.16 -4.76
C THR A 253 8.00 2.01 -3.91
N PRO A 254 9.33 1.77 -3.85
CA PRO A 254 10.22 2.58 -3.01
C PRO A 254 10.19 4.06 -3.38
N ALA A 255 10.23 4.40 -4.67
CA ALA A 255 10.22 5.79 -5.12
C ALA A 255 8.88 6.48 -4.82
N MET A 256 7.76 5.80 -5.07
CA MET A 256 6.43 6.33 -4.79
C MET A 256 6.20 6.50 -3.29
N SER A 257 6.68 5.53 -2.51
CA SER A 257 6.58 5.50 -1.04
C SER A 257 7.41 6.62 -0.38
N ARG A 258 8.59 6.94 -0.94
CA ARG A 258 9.44 8.07 -0.49
C ARG A 258 8.68 9.39 -0.61
N GLN A 259 7.99 9.62 -1.74
CA GLN A 259 7.26 10.86 -2.01
C GLN A 259 5.93 10.96 -1.27
N MET A 260 5.18 9.86 -1.15
CA MET A 260 3.84 9.92 -0.57
C MET A 260 3.85 9.82 0.97
N VAL A 261 4.76 9.02 1.53
CA VAL A 261 4.68 8.63 2.96
C VAL A 261 6.04 8.56 3.66
N ARG A 262 7.11 8.97 2.99
CA ARG A 262 8.51 8.95 3.48
C ARG A 262 9.03 7.55 3.82
N GLN A 263 8.53 6.52 3.15
CA GLN A 263 9.06 5.16 3.23
C GLN A 263 10.10 4.94 2.12
N ASP A 264 11.32 4.62 2.50
CA ASP A 264 12.38 4.20 1.56
C ASP A 264 12.67 2.70 1.77
N TRP A 265 11.62 1.89 1.58
CA TRP A 265 11.63 0.50 2.01
C TRP A 265 12.59 -0.40 1.24
N GLY A 266 13.08 0.05 0.07
CA GLY A 266 14.17 -0.62 -0.66
C GLY A 266 15.47 -0.69 0.13
N LYS A 267 15.63 0.12 1.18
CA LYS A 267 16.78 0.14 2.10
C LYS A 267 16.56 -0.64 3.40
N TRP A 268 15.39 -1.26 3.58
CA TRP A 268 15.08 -1.97 4.82
C TRP A 268 15.66 -3.40 4.77
N ASN A 269 16.06 -3.92 5.93
CA ASN A 269 16.64 -5.24 6.11
C ASN A 269 15.53 -6.30 6.29
N LEU A 270 14.67 -6.43 5.29
CA LEU A 270 13.54 -7.37 5.32
C LEU A 270 13.92 -8.72 4.74
N ASP A 271 13.33 -9.79 5.29
CA ASP A 271 13.28 -11.09 4.62
C ASP A 271 12.25 -11.07 3.49
N ILE A 272 11.04 -10.55 3.76
CA ILE A 272 9.93 -10.50 2.80
C ILE A 272 9.34 -9.09 2.76
N VAL A 273 8.98 -8.60 1.58
CA VAL A 273 8.19 -7.36 1.47
C VAL A 273 6.88 -7.63 0.75
N PHE A 274 5.79 -7.05 1.27
CA PHE A 274 4.45 -7.11 0.71
C PHE A 274 3.95 -5.70 0.34
N PRO A 275 4.51 -5.03 -0.70
CA PRO A 275 4.05 -3.70 -1.09
C PRO A 275 2.57 -3.73 -1.44
N MET A 276 1.79 -2.78 -0.91
CA MET A 276 0.35 -2.69 -1.08
C MET A 276 -0.02 -2.09 -2.44
N VAL A 277 0.16 -2.86 -3.52
CA VAL A 277 -0.12 -2.47 -4.92
C VAL A 277 -1.63 -2.47 -5.21
N TYR A 278 -2.39 -1.71 -4.43
CA TYR A 278 -3.83 -1.59 -4.52
C TYR A 278 -4.22 -0.65 -5.67
N HIS A 279 -4.20 -1.15 -6.91
CA HIS A 279 -4.49 -0.36 -8.13
C HIS A 279 -5.77 0.48 -8.03
N ASN A 280 -6.81 -0.03 -7.37
CA ASN A 280 -8.08 0.67 -7.14
C ASN A 280 -7.96 1.94 -6.26
N PHE A 281 -6.89 2.08 -5.47
CA PHE A 281 -6.64 3.31 -4.69
C PHE A 281 -6.04 4.43 -5.57
N TYR A 282 -5.51 4.08 -6.74
CA TYR A 282 -4.76 4.97 -7.63
C TYR A 282 -5.45 5.18 -8.98
N THR A 283 -6.77 4.91 -9.08
CA THR A 283 -7.50 4.86 -10.37
C THR A 283 -6.80 4.00 -11.44
N GLY A 284 -5.96 3.05 -11.00
CA GLY A 284 -5.12 2.24 -11.86
C GLY A 284 -5.88 1.03 -12.41
N ASP A 285 -5.40 0.51 -13.53
CA ASP A 285 -5.79 -0.78 -14.09
C ASP A 285 -4.71 -1.84 -13.78
N VAL A 286 -4.75 -2.99 -14.46
CA VAL A 286 -3.75 -4.05 -14.30
C VAL A 286 -2.33 -3.55 -14.64
N SER A 287 -2.18 -2.57 -15.55
CA SER A 287 -0.88 -2.02 -15.91
C SER A 287 -0.18 -1.30 -14.75
N PHE A 288 -0.93 -0.78 -13.77
CA PHE A 288 -0.37 -0.24 -12.53
C PHE A 288 0.39 -1.31 -11.75
N ILE A 289 -0.15 -2.54 -11.69
CA ILE A 289 0.52 -3.66 -11.02
C ILE A 289 1.80 -4.02 -11.77
N GLU A 290 1.76 -4.09 -13.10
CA GLU A 290 2.96 -4.36 -13.90
C GLU A 290 4.07 -3.35 -13.62
N ASP A 291 3.75 -2.06 -13.69
CA ASP A 291 4.71 -0.97 -13.51
C ASP A 291 5.31 -0.97 -12.09
N CYS A 292 4.47 -1.10 -11.06
CA CYS A 292 4.93 -1.19 -9.68
C CYS A 292 5.86 -2.39 -9.47
N MET A 293 5.52 -3.56 -10.04
CA MET A 293 6.35 -4.75 -9.87
C MET A 293 7.68 -4.67 -10.62
N ILE A 294 7.72 -4.04 -11.79
CA ILE A 294 8.95 -3.73 -12.53
C ILE A 294 9.85 -2.83 -11.68
N GLU A 295 9.31 -1.77 -11.08
CA GLU A 295 10.08 -0.88 -10.21
C GLU A 295 10.56 -1.59 -8.94
N ASN A 296 9.67 -2.35 -8.29
CA ASN A 296 9.96 -3.06 -7.05
C ASN A 296 11.12 -4.03 -7.20
N ARG A 297 11.11 -4.87 -8.25
CA ARG A 297 12.22 -5.81 -8.46
C ARG A 297 13.55 -5.12 -8.75
N ASN A 298 13.52 -3.90 -9.31
CA ASN A 298 14.70 -3.14 -9.66
C ASN A 298 15.28 -2.37 -8.45
N GLN A 299 14.42 -2.01 -7.49
CA GLN A 299 14.77 -1.12 -6.37
C GLN A 299 14.75 -1.79 -4.98
N LYS A 300 14.22 -3.01 -4.84
CA LYS A 300 14.24 -3.74 -3.57
C LYS A 300 15.66 -4.00 -3.07
N ASN A 301 15.81 -4.19 -1.76
CA ASN A 301 17.01 -4.79 -1.21
C ASN A 301 17.25 -6.18 -1.87
N PRO A 302 18.46 -6.47 -2.37
CA PRO A 302 18.74 -7.75 -3.02
C PRO A 302 18.38 -8.98 -2.18
N ASN A 303 18.51 -8.88 -0.85
CA ASN A 303 18.25 -9.98 0.09
C ASN A 303 16.77 -10.13 0.50
N THR A 304 15.88 -9.24 0.02
CA THR A 304 14.45 -9.28 0.35
C THR A 304 13.66 -9.99 -0.73
N THR A 305 12.88 -11.01 -0.36
CA THR A 305 11.94 -11.68 -1.25
C THR A 305 10.75 -10.77 -1.56
N LEU A 306 10.42 -10.62 -2.83
CA LEU A 306 9.41 -9.66 -3.29
C LEU A 306 8.05 -10.33 -3.50
N PHE A 307 7.05 -9.92 -2.71
CA PHE A 307 5.66 -10.30 -2.92
C PHE A 307 4.88 -9.15 -3.54
N CYS A 308 3.66 -9.42 -4.00
CA CYS A 308 2.71 -8.38 -4.39
C CYS A 308 1.50 -8.39 -3.46
N GLY A 309 1.26 -7.28 -2.77
CA GLY A 309 0.02 -7.02 -2.04
C GLY A 309 -1.07 -6.51 -2.95
N MET A 310 -2.26 -7.11 -2.90
CA MET A 310 -3.40 -6.68 -3.72
C MET A 310 -4.73 -6.75 -2.95
N THR A 311 -5.70 -5.94 -3.33
CA THR A 311 -7.06 -6.08 -2.78
C THR A 311 -7.72 -7.32 -3.36
N ALA A 312 -8.36 -8.13 -2.52
CA ALA A 312 -9.10 -9.29 -2.98
C ALA A 312 -10.36 -8.87 -3.75
N THR A 313 -10.41 -9.19 -5.05
CA THR A 313 -11.58 -8.97 -5.92
C THR A 313 -12.30 -10.28 -6.20
N ASN A 314 -13.60 -10.35 -5.94
CA ASN A 314 -14.42 -11.56 -6.16
C ASN A 314 -14.83 -11.73 -7.64
N SER A 315 -13.88 -11.62 -8.57
CA SER A 315 -14.11 -11.64 -10.02
C SER A 315 -12.89 -12.21 -10.77
N SER A 316 -13.01 -12.37 -12.10
CA SER A 316 -11.90 -12.85 -12.95
C SER A 316 -10.68 -11.92 -12.95
N LEU A 317 -10.89 -10.61 -12.71
CA LEU A 317 -9.85 -9.60 -12.64
C LEU A 317 -8.74 -9.97 -11.63
N MET A 318 -9.10 -10.69 -10.57
CA MET A 318 -8.13 -11.16 -9.57
C MET A 318 -6.97 -11.93 -10.20
N PHE A 319 -7.26 -12.77 -11.19
CA PHE A 319 -6.28 -13.65 -11.82
C PHE A 319 -5.41 -12.88 -12.81
N GLU A 320 -5.95 -11.86 -13.48
CA GLU A 320 -5.19 -10.95 -14.34
C GLU A 320 -4.20 -10.13 -13.51
N CYS A 321 -4.62 -9.65 -12.33
CA CYS A 321 -3.75 -8.97 -11.37
C CYS A 321 -2.63 -9.89 -10.85
N MET A 322 -2.94 -11.15 -10.53
CA MET A 322 -1.94 -12.13 -10.10
C MET A 322 -0.95 -12.45 -11.23
N ASP A 323 -1.42 -12.63 -12.46
CA ASP A 323 -0.57 -12.84 -13.63
C ASP A 323 0.36 -11.65 -13.85
N ALA A 324 -0.15 -10.42 -13.77
CA ALA A 324 0.66 -9.20 -13.86
C ALA A 324 1.75 -9.16 -12.77
N ALA A 325 1.42 -9.56 -11.54
CA ALA A 325 2.38 -9.63 -10.45
C ALA A 325 3.50 -10.65 -10.69
N PHE A 326 3.14 -11.92 -10.95
CA PHE A 326 4.11 -13.00 -11.14
C PHE A 326 4.97 -12.79 -12.40
N ASN A 327 4.38 -12.35 -13.52
CA ASN A 327 5.13 -12.08 -14.75
C ASN A 327 6.14 -10.92 -14.62
N ASN A 328 5.98 -10.07 -13.60
CA ASN A 328 6.84 -8.90 -13.41
C ASN A 328 7.76 -8.98 -12.18
N GLY A 329 7.87 -10.15 -11.54
CA GLY A 329 8.90 -10.42 -10.54
C GLY A 329 8.39 -10.67 -9.12
N ALA A 330 7.07 -10.81 -8.91
CA ALA A 330 6.56 -11.32 -7.65
C ALA A 330 6.98 -12.79 -7.47
N GLU A 331 7.50 -13.12 -6.29
CA GLU A 331 7.80 -14.48 -5.83
C GLU A 331 6.60 -15.08 -5.08
N GLY A 332 5.65 -14.24 -4.67
CA GLY A 332 4.36 -14.62 -4.12
C GLY A 332 3.37 -13.46 -4.07
N VAL A 333 2.15 -13.72 -3.61
CA VAL A 333 1.10 -12.70 -3.51
C VAL A 333 0.42 -12.74 -2.15
N SER A 334 -0.03 -11.58 -1.69
CA SER A 334 -0.88 -11.44 -0.52
C SER A 334 -2.16 -10.68 -0.87
N ILE A 335 -3.29 -11.10 -0.33
CA ILE A 335 -4.59 -10.51 -0.62
C ILE A 335 -5.20 -9.82 0.61
N PHE A 336 -5.80 -8.64 0.43
CA PHE A 336 -6.58 -7.96 1.47
C PHE A 336 -8.06 -7.93 1.09
N THR A 337 -8.93 -8.78 1.66
CA THR A 337 -8.64 -9.92 2.54
C THR A 337 -9.43 -11.14 2.04
N ILE A 338 -9.08 -12.34 2.49
CA ILE A 338 -9.77 -13.62 2.17
C ILE A 338 -11.30 -13.54 2.31
N ASN A 339 -11.82 -12.72 3.24
CA ASN A 339 -13.27 -12.53 3.42
C ASN A 339 -13.99 -11.91 2.21
N ASN A 340 -13.26 -11.30 1.28
CA ASN A 340 -13.81 -10.78 0.04
C ASN A 340 -13.97 -11.86 -1.05
N LEU A 341 -13.30 -13.01 -0.94
CA LEU A 341 -13.51 -14.14 -1.84
C LEU A 341 -14.78 -14.90 -1.42
N ARG A 342 -15.94 -14.41 -1.84
CA ARG A 342 -17.26 -14.90 -1.38
C ARG A 342 -17.83 -16.01 -2.26
N SER A 343 -17.50 -16.05 -3.54
CA SER A 343 -18.06 -17.03 -4.48
C SER A 343 -17.32 -18.36 -4.39
N PRO A 344 -18.02 -19.52 -4.25
CA PRO A 344 -17.41 -20.83 -4.35
C PRO A 344 -16.67 -21.05 -5.69
N GLU A 345 -17.18 -20.48 -6.78
CA GLU A 345 -16.55 -20.55 -8.09
C GLU A 345 -15.20 -19.81 -8.10
N VAL A 346 -15.15 -18.60 -7.54
CA VAL A 346 -13.91 -17.82 -7.43
C VAL A 346 -12.90 -18.54 -6.54
N ARG A 347 -13.34 -19.09 -5.40
CA ARG A 347 -12.46 -19.86 -4.49
C ARG A 347 -11.88 -21.10 -5.18
N SER A 348 -12.71 -21.86 -5.89
CA SER A 348 -12.28 -23.03 -6.64
C SER A 348 -11.28 -22.67 -7.73
N ARG A 349 -11.53 -21.59 -8.49
CA ARG A 349 -10.58 -21.08 -9.48
C ARG A 349 -9.29 -20.59 -8.84
N PHE A 350 -9.37 -19.96 -7.67
CA PHE A 350 -8.21 -19.54 -6.88
C PHE A 350 -7.35 -20.74 -6.49
N LYS A 351 -7.95 -21.83 -6.01
CA LYS A 351 -7.23 -23.07 -5.72
C LYS A 351 -6.51 -23.65 -6.93
N VAL A 352 -7.22 -23.74 -8.06
CA VAL A 352 -6.63 -24.23 -9.32
C VAL A 352 -5.45 -23.36 -9.75
N TYR A 353 -5.58 -22.04 -9.61
CA TYR A 353 -4.52 -21.10 -9.92
C TYR A 353 -3.31 -21.29 -9.00
N THR A 354 -3.49 -21.31 -7.68
CA THR A 354 -2.38 -21.46 -6.72
C THR A 354 -1.65 -22.80 -6.91
N ASP A 355 -2.37 -23.89 -7.18
CA ASP A 355 -1.77 -25.19 -7.51
C ASP A 355 -0.95 -25.15 -8.79
N SER A 356 -1.45 -24.47 -9.83
CA SER A 356 -0.74 -24.30 -11.10
C SER A 356 0.57 -23.54 -10.91
N ILE A 357 0.56 -22.45 -10.13
CA ILE A 357 1.74 -21.64 -9.85
C ILE A 357 2.79 -22.44 -9.08
N ARG A 358 2.41 -23.20 -8.04
CA ARG A 358 3.34 -24.07 -7.31
C ARG A 358 3.95 -25.14 -8.22
N ALA A 359 3.15 -25.73 -9.11
CA ALA A 359 3.63 -26.73 -10.07
C ALA A 359 4.65 -26.14 -11.08
N LEU A 360 4.51 -24.85 -11.42
CA LEU A 360 5.48 -24.13 -12.23
C LEU A 360 6.77 -23.82 -11.45
N GLY A 361 6.67 -23.39 -10.18
CA GLY A 361 7.81 -23.11 -9.31
C GLY A 361 8.72 -24.31 -9.06
N ASN A 362 8.12 -25.50 -8.83
CA ASN A 362 8.85 -26.76 -8.62
C ASN A 362 9.61 -27.27 -9.87
N ASN A 363 9.28 -26.75 -11.06
CA ASN A 363 9.94 -27.08 -12.32
C ASN A 363 10.88 -25.95 -12.75
N SER A 364 11.94 -25.72 -11.96
CA SER A 364 13.02 -24.74 -12.17
C SER A 364 13.22 -24.23 -13.62
N LYS A 365 12.47 -23.19 -14.00
CA LYS A 365 12.77 -22.17 -15.01
C LYS A 365 11.61 -21.16 -15.08
N LYS A 366 11.76 -20.10 -14.29
CA LYS A 366 11.26 -18.71 -14.44
C LYS A 366 9.89 -18.48 -15.10
N PHE A 367 9.08 -17.64 -14.47
CA PHE A 367 8.09 -16.74 -15.09
C PHE A 367 8.77 -15.80 -16.11
N SER A 368 9.31 -16.39 -17.17
CA SER A 368 9.99 -15.75 -18.28
C SER A 368 9.13 -16.02 -19.51
N SER A 369 7.93 -15.44 -19.54
CA SER A 369 7.36 -15.09 -20.83
C SER A 369 8.22 -13.98 -21.44
N SER A 370 8.39 -14.09 -22.76
CA SER A 370 9.31 -13.33 -23.59
C SER A 370 9.18 -11.81 -23.43
N ILE A 371 10.32 -11.15 -23.18
CA ILE A 371 10.54 -9.70 -22.97
C ILE A 371 10.22 -9.23 -21.54
N ILE A 372 11.20 -9.35 -20.65
CA ILE A 372 11.20 -8.64 -19.36
C ILE A 372 11.33 -7.14 -19.69
N LYS A 373 10.22 -6.37 -19.63
CA LYS A 373 10.25 -4.91 -19.75
C LYS A 373 11.20 -4.35 -18.69
N SER A 374 12.27 -3.64 -19.06
CA SER A 374 13.25 -3.17 -18.06
C SER A 374 12.73 -2.01 -17.20
N GLU A 375 11.77 -1.24 -17.73
CA GLU A 375 11.28 0.00 -17.15
C GLU A 375 9.74 0.03 -17.18
N ALA A 376 9.15 0.72 -16.21
CA ALA A 376 7.71 0.98 -16.14
C ALA A 376 7.28 1.94 -17.27
N ASN A 377 6.04 1.81 -17.75
CA ASN A 377 5.50 2.76 -18.73
C ASN A 377 4.79 3.92 -18.03
N SER A 378 5.44 5.08 -17.97
CA SER A 378 4.86 6.28 -17.38
C SER A 378 3.94 7.06 -18.32
N ASN A 379 3.85 6.72 -19.62
CA ASN A 379 3.02 7.46 -20.57
C ASN A 379 1.54 7.03 -20.42
N PRO A 380 0.64 7.91 -19.93
CA PRO A 380 -0.77 7.54 -19.75
C PRO A 380 -1.47 7.23 -21.08
N PHE A 381 -1.06 7.86 -22.17
CA PHE A 381 -1.69 7.71 -23.49
C PHE A 381 -1.36 6.37 -24.18
N GLU A 382 -0.42 5.61 -23.64
CA GLU A 382 -0.08 4.25 -24.09
C GLU A 382 -0.76 3.16 -23.25
N LYS A 383 -1.62 3.55 -22.31
CA LYS A 383 -2.33 2.63 -21.42
C LYS A 383 -3.80 2.55 -21.81
N ASP A 384 -4.13 1.60 -22.68
CA ASP A 384 -5.48 1.43 -23.22
C ASP A 384 -6.55 1.36 -22.10
N GLY A 385 -6.33 0.58 -21.04
CA GLY A 385 -7.28 0.45 -19.93
C GLY A 385 -7.50 1.76 -19.14
N ILE A 386 -6.49 2.61 -19.05
CA ILE A 386 -6.62 3.96 -18.46
C ILE A 386 -7.37 4.90 -19.41
N MET A 387 -7.05 4.87 -20.70
CA MET A 387 -7.72 5.72 -21.70
C MET A 387 -9.19 5.34 -21.89
N ASP A 388 -9.52 4.05 -21.82
CA ASP A 388 -10.90 3.55 -21.80
C ASP A 388 -11.65 4.02 -20.53
N ALA A 389 -10.98 4.00 -19.37
CA ALA A 389 -11.56 4.50 -18.13
C ALA A 389 -11.80 6.02 -18.17
N ILE A 390 -10.91 6.76 -18.82
CA ILE A 390 -11.05 8.20 -19.06
C ILE A 390 -12.24 8.48 -19.97
N ASP A 391 -12.37 7.76 -21.09
CA ASP A 391 -13.52 7.86 -22.00
C ASP A 391 -14.84 7.53 -21.29
N PHE A 392 -14.87 6.45 -20.51
CA PHE A 392 -15.99 6.11 -19.65
C PHE A 392 -16.37 7.29 -18.74
N ARG A 393 -15.38 7.89 -18.05
CA ARG A 393 -15.65 8.97 -17.11
C ARG A 393 -16.14 10.25 -17.80
N MET A 394 -15.64 10.57 -19.00
CA MET A 394 -16.19 11.64 -19.83
C MET A 394 -17.66 11.40 -20.17
N LYS A 395 -18.01 10.18 -20.63
CA LYS A 395 -19.41 9.81 -20.94
C LYS A 395 -20.31 9.88 -19.72
N ALA A 396 -19.84 9.44 -18.56
CA ALA A 396 -20.58 9.50 -17.31
C ALA A 396 -20.82 10.96 -16.86
N LEU A 397 -19.84 11.85 -17.01
CA LEU A 397 -20.00 13.29 -16.75
C LEU A 397 -21.00 13.94 -17.70
N LEU A 398 -20.96 13.61 -19.00
CA LEU A 398 -21.94 14.08 -19.99
C LEU A 398 -23.35 13.57 -19.67
N SER A 399 -23.50 12.31 -19.26
CA SER A 399 -24.80 11.78 -18.84
C SER A 399 -25.35 12.47 -17.59
N LEU A 400 -24.47 12.83 -16.64
CA LEU A 400 -24.87 13.63 -15.48
C LEU A 400 -25.32 15.04 -15.90
N GLU A 401 -24.65 15.66 -16.87
CA GLU A 401 -25.10 16.93 -17.47
C GLU A 401 -26.46 16.78 -18.19
N ASN A 402 -26.67 15.69 -18.94
CA ASN A 402 -27.95 15.39 -19.59
C ASN A 402 -29.07 15.18 -18.58
N THR A 403 -28.78 14.52 -17.45
CA THR A 403 -29.73 14.33 -16.35
C THR A 403 -30.19 15.69 -15.80
N PHE A 404 -29.25 16.61 -15.58
CA PHE A 404 -29.56 17.98 -15.14
C PHE A 404 -30.44 18.75 -16.12
N LYS A 405 -30.19 18.57 -17.42
CA LYS A 405 -30.92 19.26 -18.50
C LYS A 405 -32.26 18.59 -18.87
N SER A 406 -32.54 17.41 -18.32
CA SER A 406 -33.76 16.66 -18.64
C SER A 406 -35.00 17.37 -18.11
N ASN A 407 -36.02 17.50 -18.96
CA ASN A 407 -37.34 17.98 -18.53
C ASN A 407 -38.19 16.88 -17.88
N GLU A 408 -37.77 15.62 -17.97
CA GLU A 408 -38.49 14.45 -17.46
C GLU A 408 -38.02 14.01 -16.08
N ILE A 409 -36.81 14.42 -15.68
CA ILE A 409 -36.21 14.08 -14.39
C ILE A 409 -36.25 15.33 -13.50
N ASN A 410 -36.94 15.22 -12.36
CA ASN A 410 -37.02 16.31 -11.38
C ASN A 410 -36.25 15.92 -10.12
N ILE A 411 -35.06 16.50 -9.94
CA ILE A 411 -34.19 16.26 -8.77
C ILE A 411 -34.33 17.43 -7.79
N ALA A 412 -34.75 17.13 -6.56
CA ALA A 412 -35.07 18.15 -5.56
C ALA A 412 -33.83 18.92 -5.05
N ASP A 413 -32.70 18.22 -4.90
CA ASP A 413 -31.43 18.78 -4.44
C ASP A 413 -30.31 18.37 -5.40
N TRP A 414 -30.29 19.01 -6.57
CA TRP A 414 -29.34 18.68 -7.63
C TRP A 414 -27.88 18.77 -7.17
N ASN A 415 -27.53 19.75 -6.32
CA ASN A 415 -26.15 19.94 -5.89
C ASN A 415 -25.64 18.75 -5.08
N GLU A 416 -26.45 18.27 -4.14
CA GLU A 416 -26.05 17.12 -3.31
C GLU A 416 -26.08 15.81 -4.10
N VAL A 417 -27.08 15.61 -4.97
CA VAL A 417 -27.15 14.42 -5.84
C VAL A 417 -25.97 14.40 -6.81
N ARG A 418 -25.62 15.55 -7.43
CA ARG A 418 -24.46 15.69 -8.30
C ARG A 418 -23.18 15.36 -7.55
N ARG A 419 -23.02 15.85 -6.31
CA ARG A 419 -21.84 15.55 -5.48
C ARG A 419 -21.73 14.05 -5.21
N ILE A 420 -22.81 13.41 -4.74
CA ILE A 420 -22.83 11.96 -4.46
C ILE A 420 -22.52 11.15 -5.72
N ALA A 421 -23.13 11.50 -6.86
CA ALA A 421 -22.90 10.82 -8.13
C ALA A 421 -21.46 11.01 -8.62
N HIS A 422 -20.91 12.22 -8.52
CA HIS A 422 -19.53 12.50 -8.87
C HIS A 422 -18.52 11.73 -7.99
N ASP A 423 -18.75 11.68 -6.68
CA ASP A 423 -17.90 10.92 -5.75
C ASP A 423 -17.95 9.41 -6.03
N ALA A 424 -19.12 8.88 -6.40
CA ALA A 424 -19.29 7.48 -6.79
C ALA A 424 -18.57 7.10 -8.09
N MET A 425 -18.20 8.09 -8.92
CA MET A 425 -17.60 7.91 -10.25
C MET A 425 -16.09 7.60 -10.20
N GLN A 426 -15.47 7.55 -9.03
CA GLN A 426 -14.04 7.24 -8.83
C GLN A 426 -13.68 5.76 -9.05
N VAL A 427 -14.12 5.20 -10.18
CA VAL A 427 -13.93 3.83 -10.67
C VAL A 427 -13.69 3.81 -12.18
N ASN A 428 -13.21 2.70 -12.72
CA ASN A 428 -12.70 2.66 -14.09
C ASN A 428 -13.71 2.19 -15.14
N ASN A 429 -14.92 1.79 -14.75
CA ASN A 429 -15.92 1.28 -15.68
C ASN A 429 -17.36 1.53 -15.19
N THR A 430 -18.31 1.39 -16.13
CA THR A 430 -19.74 1.60 -15.88
C THR A 430 -20.32 0.65 -14.85
N TYR A 431 -19.91 -0.62 -14.83
CA TYR A 431 -20.45 -1.62 -13.91
C TYR A 431 -20.16 -1.25 -12.45
N ASP A 432 -18.91 -0.90 -12.15
CA ASP A 432 -18.51 -0.46 -10.82
C ASP A 432 -19.16 0.86 -10.43
N TYR A 433 -19.36 1.78 -11.39
CA TYR A 433 -20.03 3.05 -11.11
C TYR A 433 -21.50 2.86 -10.76
N LEU A 434 -22.23 2.02 -11.51
CA LEU A 434 -23.60 1.64 -11.19
C LEU A 434 -23.69 0.98 -9.81
N ASN A 435 -22.78 0.06 -9.48
CA ASN A 435 -22.73 -0.56 -8.15
C ASN A 435 -22.49 0.46 -7.04
N ASN A 436 -21.60 1.44 -7.25
CA ASN A 436 -21.39 2.52 -6.30
C ASN A 436 -22.64 3.40 -6.13
N LEU A 437 -23.32 3.75 -7.22
CA LEU A 437 -24.58 4.51 -7.17
C LEU A 437 -25.68 3.75 -6.41
N ILE A 438 -25.81 2.44 -6.62
CA ILE A 438 -26.72 1.57 -5.86
C ILE A 438 -26.40 1.63 -4.36
N GLN A 439 -25.13 1.45 -3.99
CA GLN A 439 -24.73 1.53 -2.58
C GLN A 439 -25.01 2.92 -1.97
N GLN A 440 -24.82 3.99 -2.76
CA GLN A 440 -25.13 5.34 -2.32
C GLN A 440 -26.64 5.58 -2.18
N SER A 441 -27.47 5.01 -3.05
CA SER A 441 -28.94 5.13 -2.96
C SER A 441 -29.51 4.35 -1.76
N GLU A 442 -28.86 3.25 -1.38
CA GLU A 442 -29.18 2.50 -0.16
C GLU A 442 -28.83 3.31 1.09
N ARG A 443 -27.65 3.93 1.13
CA ARG A 443 -27.14 4.71 2.27
C ARG A 443 -27.79 6.08 2.43
N ASN A 444 -28.17 6.73 1.34
CA ASN A 444 -28.74 8.08 1.32
C ASN A 444 -30.23 8.00 1.00
N GLU A 445 -31.04 7.50 1.94
CA GLU A 445 -32.47 7.28 1.74
C GLU A 445 -33.21 8.54 1.23
N LYS A 446 -32.81 9.73 1.69
CA LYS A 446 -33.35 11.03 1.21
C LYS A 446 -33.22 11.21 -0.31
N TYR A 447 -32.14 10.73 -0.92
CA TYR A 447 -31.80 10.95 -2.33
C TYR A 447 -31.95 9.68 -3.17
N ARG A 448 -32.57 8.62 -2.62
CA ARG A 448 -32.65 7.31 -3.28
C ARG A 448 -33.27 7.39 -4.68
N SER A 449 -34.45 8.00 -4.80
CA SER A 449 -35.16 8.15 -6.09
C SER A 449 -34.39 9.01 -7.09
N ASP A 450 -33.69 10.04 -6.60
CA ASP A 450 -32.93 10.95 -7.44
C ASP A 450 -31.69 10.25 -8.00
N LEU A 451 -31.01 9.45 -7.18
CA LEU A 451 -29.89 8.58 -7.60
C LEU A 451 -30.35 7.47 -8.53
N GLU A 452 -31.53 6.89 -8.32
CA GLU A 452 -32.16 5.95 -9.27
C GLU A 452 -32.42 6.59 -10.63
N SER A 453 -32.81 7.85 -10.66
CA SER A 453 -32.99 8.61 -11.91
C SER A 453 -31.66 8.85 -12.63
N VAL A 454 -30.58 9.15 -11.88
CA VAL A 454 -29.21 9.23 -12.43
C VAL A 454 -28.80 7.88 -13.04
N MET A 455 -29.03 6.77 -12.34
CA MET A 455 -28.71 5.42 -12.84
C MET A 455 -29.51 5.07 -14.10
N TYR A 456 -30.81 5.39 -14.12
CA TYR A 456 -31.67 5.19 -15.29
C TYR A 456 -31.12 5.96 -16.49
N LYS A 457 -30.82 7.25 -16.31
CA LYS A 457 -30.31 8.09 -17.39
C LYS A 457 -28.94 7.63 -17.89
N LEU A 458 -28.06 7.20 -16.98
CA LEU A 458 -26.77 6.63 -17.34
C LEU A 458 -26.92 5.39 -18.22
N ASN A 459 -27.84 4.48 -17.91
CA ASN A 459 -28.06 3.27 -18.71
C ASN A 459 -28.56 3.57 -20.13
N GLU A 460 -29.38 4.61 -20.31
CA GLU A 460 -29.78 5.08 -21.64
C GLU A 460 -28.58 5.69 -22.38
N ASP A 461 -27.88 6.61 -21.72
CA ASP A 461 -26.89 7.46 -22.35
C ASP A 461 -25.58 6.73 -22.66
N ILE A 462 -25.15 5.77 -21.83
CA ILE A 462 -23.78 5.19 -21.91
C ILE A 462 -23.49 4.49 -23.26
N THR A 463 -24.54 4.02 -23.94
CA THR A 463 -24.42 3.40 -25.27
C THR A 463 -24.65 4.38 -26.43
N LEU A 464 -25.21 5.56 -26.14
CA LEU A 464 -25.59 6.57 -27.13
C LEU A 464 -24.56 7.70 -27.22
N ILE A 465 -23.96 8.09 -26.10
CA ILE A 465 -22.91 9.09 -26.04
C ILE A 465 -21.64 8.49 -26.65
N ASN A 466 -21.21 9.09 -27.76
CA ASN A 466 -19.91 8.83 -28.36
C ASN A 466 -19.04 10.07 -28.18
N THR A 467 -17.77 9.87 -27.89
CA THR A 467 -16.76 10.92 -27.81
C THR A 467 -16.01 10.99 -29.15
N ASN A 468 -15.66 12.20 -29.58
CA ASN A 468 -14.76 12.44 -30.72
C ASN A 468 -13.71 13.46 -30.27
N LEU A 469 -12.67 12.94 -29.63
CA LEU A 469 -11.67 13.75 -28.94
C LEU A 469 -10.62 14.29 -29.91
N ARG A 470 -10.32 15.58 -29.79
CA ARG A 470 -9.12 16.19 -30.39
C ARG A 470 -7.86 15.77 -29.63
N GLU A 471 -6.71 16.27 -30.09
CA GLU A 471 -5.45 16.07 -29.40
C GLU A 471 -5.47 16.67 -27.98
N TYR A 472 -4.93 15.92 -27.03
CA TYR A 472 -4.74 16.37 -25.66
C TYR A 472 -3.63 17.43 -25.62
N GLN A 473 -3.95 18.62 -25.16
CA GLN A 473 -3.00 19.73 -25.06
C GLN A 473 -2.56 19.91 -23.61
N LEU A 474 -1.27 19.80 -23.31
CA LEU A 474 -0.75 20.11 -21.97
C LEU A 474 -1.00 21.60 -21.67
N ILE A 475 -1.72 21.88 -20.58
CA ILE A 475 -2.09 23.23 -20.16
C ILE A 475 -1.46 23.66 -18.83
N ASP A 476 -1.02 22.71 -18.00
CA ASP A 476 -0.34 22.99 -16.74
C ASP A 476 0.52 21.79 -16.30
N GLU A 477 1.64 22.05 -15.62
CA GLU A 477 2.55 21.05 -15.06
C GLU A 477 3.25 21.59 -13.82
N TYR A 478 3.14 20.86 -12.71
CA TYR A 478 3.79 21.21 -11.45
C TYR A 478 4.02 19.98 -10.57
N GLY A 479 5.20 19.87 -9.96
CA GLY A 479 5.54 18.73 -9.11
C GLY A 479 5.38 17.40 -9.86
N VAL A 480 4.50 16.54 -9.37
CA VAL A 480 4.15 15.24 -9.97
C VAL A 480 2.89 15.29 -10.85
N THR A 481 2.33 16.48 -11.09
CA THR A 481 1.01 16.66 -11.69
C THR A 481 1.13 17.22 -13.09
N GLN A 482 0.44 16.59 -14.06
CA GLN A 482 0.32 17.10 -15.42
C GLN A 482 -1.16 17.25 -15.79
N LYS A 483 -1.57 18.41 -16.29
CA LYS A 483 -2.95 18.72 -16.66
C LYS A 483 -3.05 18.98 -18.16
N TYR A 484 -3.95 18.26 -18.82
CA TYR A 484 -4.24 18.34 -20.23
C TYR A 484 -5.65 18.87 -20.47
N SER A 485 -5.86 19.61 -21.54
CA SER A 485 -7.18 19.98 -22.04
C SER A 485 -7.47 19.23 -23.33
N VAL A 486 -8.70 18.75 -23.49
CA VAL A 486 -9.16 18.04 -24.68
C VAL A 486 -10.57 18.47 -25.04
N TYR A 487 -10.78 18.76 -26.32
CA TYR A 487 -12.09 19.13 -26.85
C TYR A 487 -12.76 17.91 -27.49
N ASP A 488 -14.02 17.69 -27.15
CA ASP A 488 -14.88 16.66 -27.74
C ASP A 488 -15.79 17.29 -28.80
N ASP A 489 -15.48 17.02 -30.07
CA ASP A 489 -16.23 17.53 -31.23
C ASP A 489 -17.65 16.96 -31.30
N ALA A 490 -17.91 15.77 -30.74
CA ALA A 490 -19.23 15.13 -30.82
C ALA A 490 -20.25 15.77 -29.87
N ASN A 491 -19.79 16.18 -28.68
CA ASN A 491 -20.64 16.73 -27.62
C ASN A 491 -20.47 18.24 -27.41
N GLU A 492 -19.57 18.87 -28.17
CA GLU A 492 -19.21 20.29 -28.08
C GLU A 492 -18.84 20.70 -26.64
N ARG A 493 -17.96 19.90 -26.01
CA ARG A 493 -17.49 20.11 -24.63
C ARG A 493 -15.98 20.04 -24.53
N THR A 494 -15.44 20.73 -23.53
CA THR A 494 -14.04 20.65 -23.16
C THR A 494 -13.91 19.90 -21.85
N PHE A 495 -12.94 19.00 -21.78
CA PHE A 495 -12.54 18.32 -20.56
C PHE A 495 -11.12 18.73 -20.20
N ASN A 496 -10.85 18.84 -18.91
CA ASN A 496 -9.49 18.84 -18.39
C ASN A 496 -9.21 17.49 -17.74
N VAL A 497 -8.11 16.84 -18.14
CA VAL A 497 -7.65 15.57 -17.60
C VAL A 497 -6.34 15.81 -16.85
N THR A 498 -6.30 15.44 -15.58
CA THR A 498 -5.13 15.58 -14.72
C THR A 498 -4.56 14.20 -14.42
N PHE A 499 -3.25 14.02 -14.59
CA PHE A 499 -2.49 12.82 -14.24
C PHE A 499 -1.52 13.11 -13.09
N TYR A 500 -1.32 12.13 -12.20
CA TYR A 500 -0.43 12.22 -11.05
C TYR A 500 0.65 11.13 -11.12
N PHE A 501 1.92 11.52 -10.99
CA PHE A 501 3.09 10.66 -11.23
C PHE A 501 4.00 10.49 -10.01
N TYR A 502 3.50 9.88 -8.93
CA TYR A 502 4.32 9.67 -7.74
C TYR A 502 5.40 8.61 -8.01
N GLY A 503 6.66 8.93 -7.72
CA GLY A 503 7.80 8.07 -8.03
C GLY A 503 8.05 7.85 -9.52
N GLY A 504 7.40 8.60 -10.41
CA GLY A 504 7.44 8.38 -11.86
C GLY A 504 6.44 7.33 -12.38
N ILE A 505 5.65 6.72 -11.49
CA ILE A 505 4.57 5.79 -11.84
C ILE A 505 3.27 6.58 -12.02
N LEU A 506 2.42 6.20 -12.99
CA LEU A 506 1.08 6.77 -13.08
C LEU A 506 0.24 6.31 -11.87
N SER A 507 0.08 7.18 -10.88
CA SER A 507 -0.49 6.89 -9.55
C SER A 507 -1.84 7.56 -9.33
N GLY A 508 -2.52 7.97 -10.40
CA GLY A 508 -3.80 8.62 -10.30
C GLY A 508 -4.13 9.43 -11.54
N TRP A 509 -5.42 9.61 -11.78
CA TRP A 509 -5.93 10.61 -12.72
C TRP A 509 -7.31 11.13 -12.32
N ASN A 510 -7.69 12.29 -12.83
CA ASN A 510 -9.00 12.90 -12.63
C ASN A 510 -9.47 13.64 -13.89
N ILE A 511 -10.79 13.84 -14.02
CA ILE A 511 -11.39 14.56 -15.14
C ILE A 511 -12.35 15.63 -14.62
N GLU A 512 -12.26 16.82 -15.22
CA GLU A 512 -13.17 17.94 -15.00
C GLU A 512 -13.86 18.28 -16.32
N LEU A 513 -15.20 18.33 -16.32
CA LEU A 513 -15.98 18.93 -17.41
C LEU A 513 -16.04 20.45 -17.21
N ILE A 514 -15.64 21.22 -18.23
CA ILE A 514 -15.47 22.69 -18.18
C ILE A 514 -16.70 23.46 -18.61
#